data_AF-A0A2A5S5Q7-F1
#
_entry.id   AF-A0A2A5S5Q7-F1
#
_cell.length_a   1.000
_cell.length_b   1.000
_cell.length_c   1.000
_cell.angle_alpha   90.00
_cell.angle_beta   90.00
_cell.angle_gamma   90.00
#
_symmetry.space_group_name_H-M   'P 1'
#
loop_
_entity.id
_entity.type
_entity.pdbx_description
1 polymer ?
#
loop_
_entity_poly.entity_id
_entity_poly.type
_entity_poly.pdbx_seq_one_letter_code
_entity_poly.pdbx_strand_id
1 'polypeptide(L)' 'MKRTEGQLRGIQKMIEEEKTCVDVITQLSAVRSSVDRIMGIIVAENLKQCLENPEVDQATQTEKIEQAIQLIVKK' A
#
# COMPACT_ATOMS: atom_id res chain seq x y z
N MET A 1 -3.66 -3.09 8.39
CA MET A 1 -4.57 -1.93 8.51
C MET A 1 -4.77 -1.42 9.94
N LYS A 2 -5.27 -2.21 10.91
CA LYS A 2 -5.50 -1.75 12.30
C LYS A 2 -4.33 -0.99 12.95
N ARG A 3 -3.09 -1.48 12.75
CA ARG A 3 -1.87 -0.81 13.25
C ARG A 3 -1.65 0.57 12.59
N THR A 4 -1.71 0.63 11.26
CA THR A 4 -1.53 1.88 10.48
C THR A 4 -2.59 2.92 10.85
N GLU A 5 -3.84 2.49 11.06
CA GLU A 5 -4.92 3.34 11.54
C GLU A 5 -4.64 3.91 12.94
N GLY A 6 -4.17 3.06 13.88
CA GLY A 6 -3.77 3.52 15.21
C GLY A 6 -2.62 4.54 15.18
N GLN A 7 -1.66 4.35 14.28
CA GLN A 7 -0.58 5.33 14.07
C GLN A 7 -1.11 6.67 13.56
N LEU A 8 -2.04 6.66 12.61
CA LEU A 8 -2.68 7.89 12.12
C LEU A 8 -3.44 8.64 13.23
N ARG A 9 -4.18 7.93 14.08
CA ARG A 9 -4.83 8.53 15.26
C ARG A 9 -3.81 9.13 16.23
N GLY A 10 -2.68 8.45 16.44
CA GLY A 10 -1.57 8.98 17.23
C GLY A 10 -0.98 10.26 16.64
N ILE A 11 -0.81 10.33 15.33
CA ILE A 11 -0.32 11.53 14.62
C ILE A 11 -1.30 12.69 14.77
N GLN A 12 -2.61 12.45 14.65
CA GLN A 12 -3.63 13.48 14.89
C GLN A 12 -3.46 14.11 16.28
N LYS A 13 -3.29 13.26 17.31
CA LYS A 13 -3.03 13.74 18.67
C LYS A 13 -1.72 14.51 18.79
N MET A 14 -0.66 14.10 18.09
CA MET A 14 0.61 14.85 18.08
C MET A 14 0.44 16.26 17.50
N ILE A 15 -0.42 16.43 16.50
CA ILE A 15 -0.73 17.73 15.91
C ILE A 15 -1.52 18.59 16.91
N GLU A 16 -2.53 18.00 17.56
CA GLU A 16 -3.33 18.68 18.59
C GLU A 16 -2.48 19.10 19.81
N GLU A 17 -1.48 18.29 20.17
CA GLU A 17 -0.52 18.57 21.25
C GLU A 17 0.66 19.46 20.79
N GLU A 18 0.60 20.04 19.59
CA GLU A 18 1.64 20.93 19.01
C GLU A 18 3.06 20.35 19.07
N LYS A 19 3.21 19.04 18.82
CA LYS A 19 4.53 18.41 18.71
C LYS A 19 5.34 18.99 17.56
N THR A 20 6.66 18.82 17.63
CA THR A 20 7.55 19.38 16.61
C THR A 20 7.23 18.84 15.21
N CYS A 21 7.42 19.69 14.20
CA CYS A 21 7.23 19.28 12.80
C CYS A 21 8.09 18.05 12.45
N VAL A 22 9.30 17.95 13.00
CA VAL A 22 10.22 16.83 12.75
C VAL A 22 9.62 15.52 13.28
N ASP A 23 9.04 15.52 14.49
CA ASP A 23 8.43 14.33 15.07
C ASP A 23 7.21 13.88 14.27
N VAL A 24 6.34 14.83 13.89
CA VAL A 24 5.13 14.56 13.10
C VAL A 24 5.50 13.98 11.72
N ILE A 25 6.45 14.60 11.03
CA ILE A 25 6.93 14.12 9.71
C ILE A 25 7.59 12.74 9.81
N THR A 26 8.32 12.47 10.90
CA THR A 26 8.92 11.16 11.14
C THR A 26 7.84 10.07 11.26
N GLN A 27 6.77 10.33 12.02
CA GLN A 27 5.67 9.38 12.16
C GLN A 27 4.85 9.23 10.87
N LEU A 28 4.60 10.32 10.15
CA LEU A 28 3.95 10.26 8.83
C LEU A 28 4.76 9.44 7.83
N SER A 29 6.09 9.57 7.85
CA SER A 29 6.98 8.76 7.00
C SER A 29 6.89 7.27 7.34
N ALA A 30 6.81 6.93 8.63
CA ALA A 30 6.59 5.55 9.06
C ALA A 30 5.23 4.99 8.61
N VAL A 31 4.18 5.81 8.65
CA VAL A 31 2.85 5.45 8.11
C VAL A 31 2.93 5.23 6.60
N ARG A 32 3.58 6.12 5.85
CA ARG A 32 3.78 5.97 4.40
C ARG A 32 4.44 4.64 4.07
N SER A 33 5.56 4.29 4.72
CA SER A 33 6.23 3.01 4.49
C SER A 33 5.34 1.79 4.84
N SER A 34 4.49 1.91 5.86
CA SER A 34 3.52 0.88 6.22
C SER A 34 2.46 0.71 5.12
N VAL A 35 1.94 1.81 4.57
CA VAL A 35 0.98 1.80 3.47
C VAL A 35 1.62 1.21 2.20
N ASP A 36 2.83 1.63 1.84
CA ASP A 36 3.58 1.10 0.69
C ASP A 36 3.73 -0.42 0.77
N ARG A 37 4.06 -0.95 1.95
CA ARG A 37 4.12 -2.39 2.18
C ARG A 37 2.77 -3.08 1.98
N ILE A 38 1.68 -2.49 2.48
CA ILE A 38 0.33 -3.06 2.34
C ILE A 38 -0.10 -3.07 0.87
N MET A 39 0.16 -1.99 0.13
CA MET A 39 -0.09 -1.94 -1.31
C MET A 39 0.67 -3.05 -2.04
N GLY A 40 1.96 -3.24 -1.74
CA GLY A 40 2.76 -4.32 -2.32
C GLY A 40 2.20 -5.72 -2.04
N ILE A 41 1.71 -5.97 -0.82
CA ILE A 41 1.08 -7.26 -0.47
C ILE A 41 -0.20 -7.48 -1.27
N ILE A 42 -1.05 -6.47 -1.41
CA ILE A 42 -2.31 -6.58 -2.16
C ILE A 42 -2.04 -6.90 -3.63
N VAL A 43 -1.08 -6.21 -4.25
CA VAL A 43 -0.73 -6.49 -5.65
C VAL A 43 -0.07 -7.86 -5.81
N ALA A 44 0.79 -8.27 -4.87
CA ALA A 44 1.38 -9.61 -4.88
C ALA A 44 0.31 -10.72 -4.80
N GLU A 45 -0.70 -10.55 -3.96
CA GLU A 45 -1.83 -11.48 -3.87
C GLU A 45 -2.65 -11.50 -5.16
N ASN A 46 -2.87 -10.34 -5.78
CA ASN A 46 -3.55 -10.25 -7.08
C ASN A 46 -2.76 -10.96 -8.20
N LEU A 47 -1.44 -10.79 -8.26
CA LEU A 47 -0.58 -11.50 -9.19
C LEU A 47 -0.62 -13.02 -8.95
N LYS A 48 -0.56 -13.44 -7.68
CA LYS A 48 -0.70 -14.84 -7.30
C LYS A 48 -2.03 -15.43 -7.78
N GLN A 49 -3.14 -14.70 -7.62
CA GLN A 49 -4.44 -15.13 -8.14
C GLN A 49 -4.46 -15.27 -9.66
N CYS A 50 -3.80 -14.38 -10.40
CA CYS A 50 -3.67 -14.50 -11.85
C CYS A 50 -2.91 -15.78 -12.24
N LEU A 51 -1.92 -16.22 -11.44
CA LEU A 51 -1.17 -17.44 -11.70
C LEU A 51 -1.92 -18.71 -11.29
N GLU A 52 -2.63 -18.68 -10.16
CA GLU A 52 -3.39 -19.83 -9.65
C GLU A 52 -4.70 -20.05 -10.43
N ASN A 53 -5.28 -18.99 -10.98
CA ASN A 53 -6.54 -19.01 -11.73
C ASN A 53 -6.37 -18.26 -13.06
N PRO A 54 -5.63 -18.82 -14.03
CA PRO A 54 -5.39 -18.15 -15.30
C PRO A 54 -6.67 -18.07 -16.15
N GLU A 55 -6.81 -16.96 -16.87
CA GLU A 55 -7.86 -16.81 -17.87
C GLU A 55 -7.64 -17.75 -19.06
N VAL A 56 -8.74 -18.14 -19.72
CA VAL A 56 -8.71 -18.97 -20.93
C VAL A 56 -8.11 -18.21 -22.11
N ASP A 57 -8.42 -16.92 -22.22
CA ASP A 57 -7.86 -16.05 -23.23
C ASP A 57 -6.52 -15.46 -22.78
N GLN A 58 -5.48 -15.72 -23.57
CA GLN A 58 -4.11 -15.30 -23.27
C GLN A 58 -3.94 -13.77 -23.33
N ALA A 59 -4.69 -13.09 -24.20
CA ALA A 59 -4.64 -11.63 -24.27
C ALA A 59 -5.18 -11.01 -22.97
N THR A 60 -6.34 -11.47 -22.51
CA THR A 60 -6.95 -11.06 -21.24
C THR A 60 -6.05 -11.38 -20.03
N GLN A 61 -5.43 -12.56 -20.00
CA GLN A 61 -4.48 -12.93 -18.94
C GLN A 61 -3.29 -11.96 -18.88
N THR A 62 -2.72 -11.65 -20.05
CA THR A 62 -1.57 -10.75 -20.17
C THR A 62 -1.95 -9.34 -19.70
N GLU A 63 -3.10 -8.84 -20.13
CA GLU A 63 -3.61 -7.53 -19.71
C GLU A 63 -3.77 -7.44 -18.19
N LYS A 64 -4.35 -8.45 -17.54
CA LYS A 64 -4.51 -8.47 -16.07
C LYS A 64 -3.16 -8.43 -15.34
N ILE A 65 -2.18 -9.19 -15.81
CA ILE A 65 -0.84 -9.19 -15.23
C ILE A 65 -0.17 -7.82 -15.41
N GLU A 66 -0.27 -7.22 -16.60
CA GLU A 66 0.28 -5.89 -16.88
C GLU A 66 -0.37 -4.81 -16.00
N GLN A 67 -1.69 -4.85 -15.84
CA GLN A 67 -2.41 -3.94 -14.94
C GLN A 67 -1.90 -4.08 -13.50
N ALA A 68 -1.73 -5.30 -12.99
CA ALA A 68 -1.19 -5.54 -11.65
C ALA A 68 0.24 -4.99 -11.51
N ILE A 69 1.11 -5.21 -12.49
CA ILE A 69 2.47 -4.66 -12.50
C ILE A 69 2.45 -3.13 -12.46
N GLN A 70 1.56 -2.49 -13.23
CA GLN A 70 1.44 -1.03 -13.24
C GLN A 70 1.05 -0.43 -11.88
N LEU A 71 0.29 -1.16 -11.06
CA LEU A 71 -0.08 -0.72 -9.70
C LEU A 71 1.13 -0.62 -8.75
N ILE A 72 2.22 -1.36 -8.99
CA ILE A 72 3.46 -1.28 -8.20
C ILE A 72 4.41 -0.22 -8.76
N VAL A 73 4.46 -0.07 -10.09
CA VAL A 73 5.46 0.77 -10.77
C VAL A 73 5.08 2.26 -10.78
N LYS A 74 3.79 2.59 -10.74
CA LYS A 74 3.34 3.99 -10.56
C LYS A 74 3.69 4.48 -9.15
N LYS A 75 4.83 5.17 -9.03
CA LYS A 75 5.13 6.07 -7.90
C LYS A 75 4.52 7.44 -8.12
#